data_AF-A0AAU7UF89-F1
#
_entry.id   AF-A0AAU7UF89-F1
#
_cell.length_a   1.000
_cell.length_b   1.000
_cell.length_c   1.000
_cell.angle_alpha   90.00
_cell.angle_beta   90.00
_cell.angle_gamma   90.00
#
_symmetry.space_group_name_H-M   'P 1'
#
loop_
_entity.id
_entity.type
_entity.pdbx_description
1 polymer ?
#
loop_
_entity_poly.entity_id
_entity_poly.type
_entity_poly.pdbx_seq_one_letter_code
_entity_poly.pdbx_strand_id
1 'polypeptide(L)'
;MLSPLRSLGERPSAAHLLAALRRVYLLGLAALLIPGLLIGLPYALLGSAAWSGGVLTALGVTALLCAGLALGLATRTARQVTPGTPEGRALSIQAAIQAASAPGVPLLMACTALTQPLALLTLLLLAAVVGVAGWLTLPQWSQRASG
;
A
#
# COMPACT_ATOMS: atom_id res chain seq x y z
N MET A 1 13.84 -6.29 12.64
CA MET A 1 12.49 -6.84 12.37
C MET A 1 12.48 -7.98 11.31
N LEU A 2 13.53 -8.81 11.21
CA LEU A 2 13.61 -9.91 10.23
C LEU A 2 13.34 -11.32 10.82
N SER A 3 13.01 -11.42 12.11
CA SER A 3 12.80 -12.74 12.76
C SER A 3 11.65 -13.60 12.21
N PRO A 4 10.57 -13.09 11.57
CA PRO A 4 9.51 -13.96 11.06
C PRO A 4 9.95 -14.83 9.87
N LEU A 5 10.92 -14.37 9.07
CA LEU A 5 11.37 -15.08 7.87
C LEU A 5 12.17 -16.34 8.21
N ARG A 6 12.77 -16.39 9.40
CA ARG A 6 13.53 -17.55 9.90
C ARG A 6 12.62 -18.72 10.30
N SER A 7 11.33 -18.46 10.54
CA SER A 7 10.32 -19.47 10.93
C SER A 7 9.61 -20.11 9.75
N LEU A 8 9.72 -19.52 8.55
CA LEU A 8 9.29 -20.13 7.30
C LEU A 8 10.37 -21.15 6.92
N GLY A 9 10.26 -22.39 7.42
CA GLY A 9 11.18 -23.49 7.12
C GLY A 9 11.46 -23.66 5.61
N GLU A 10 12.30 -24.61 5.23
CA GLU A 10 12.81 -24.72 3.85
C GLU A 10 11.72 -24.73 2.75
N ARG A 11 10.49 -25.17 3.08
CA ARG A 11 9.30 -25.11 2.21
C ARG A 11 8.06 -24.61 2.96
N PRO A 12 7.81 -23.29 3.04
CA PRO A 12 6.62 -22.78 3.69
C PRO A 12 5.38 -23.03 2.82
N SER A 13 4.31 -23.55 3.41
CA SER A 13 3.02 -23.69 2.71
C SER A 13 2.50 -22.33 2.23
N ALA A 14 1.71 -22.30 1.16
CA ALA A 14 1.06 -21.08 0.64
C ALA A 14 0.32 -20.26 1.72
N ALA A 15 -0.34 -20.93 2.68
CA ALA A 15 -1.06 -20.27 3.76
C ALA A 15 -0.15 -19.45 4.70
N HIS A 16 1.00 -20.00 5.08
CA HIS A 16 2.00 -19.31 5.89
C HIS A 16 2.58 -18.10 5.16
N LEU A 17 2.84 -18.24 3.85
CA LEU A 17 3.33 -17.13 3.04
C LEU A 17 2.26 -16.03 2.88
N LEU A 18 1.00 -16.39 2.65
CA LEU A 18 -0.11 -15.42 2.59
C LEU A 18 -0.25 -14.63 3.90
N ALA A 19 -0.14 -15.30 5.06
CA ALA A 19 -0.18 -14.62 6.35
C ALA A 19 0.97 -13.63 6.52
N ALA A 20 2.17 -13.99 6.06
CA ALA A 20 3.33 -13.10 6.06
C ALA A 20 3.12 -11.88 5.14
N LEU A 21 2.64 -12.10 3.91
CA LEU A 21 2.34 -11.02 2.96
C LEU A 21 1.29 -10.05 3.50
N ARG A 22 0.20 -10.57 4.08
CA ARG A 22 -0.84 -9.74 4.71
C ARG A 22 -0.31 -8.91 5.87
N ARG A 23 0.53 -9.50 6.74
CA ARG A 23 1.16 -8.75 7.85
C ARG A 23 2.06 -7.64 7.34
N VAL A 24 2.92 -7.93 6.37
CA VAL A 24 3.82 -6.94 5.78
C VAL A 24 3.03 -5.82 5.09
N TYR A 25 1.96 -6.17 4.38
CA TYR A 25 1.07 -5.21 3.76
C TYR A 25 0.41 -4.25 4.78
N LEU A 26 -0.13 -4.80 5.88
CA LEU A 26 -0.72 -4.00 6.96
C LEU A 26 0.33 -3.15 7.70
N LEU A 27 1.52 -3.69 7.93
CA LEU A 27 2.63 -2.93 8.52
C LEU A 27 3.06 -1.76 7.63
N GLY A 28 3.13 -1.98 6.31
CA GLY A 28 3.37 -0.92 5.34
C GLY A 28 2.33 0.17 5.45
N LEU A 29 1.04 -0.19 5.41
CA LEU A 29 -0.06 0.77 5.60
C LEU A 29 0.04 1.54 6.92
N ALA A 30 0.27 0.86 8.04
CA ALA A 30 0.40 1.48 9.35
C ALA A 30 1.59 2.44 9.41
N ALA A 31 2.72 2.07 8.83
CA ALA A 31 3.92 2.91 8.77
C ALA A 31 3.69 4.20 7.97
N LEU A 32 2.78 4.21 6.99
CA LEU A 32 2.44 5.42 6.23
C LEU A 32 1.38 6.30 6.91
N LEU A 33 0.50 5.73 7.72
CA LEU A 33 -0.50 6.50 8.47
C LEU A 33 0.12 7.42 9.52
N ILE A 34 1.17 6.95 10.22
CA ILE A 34 1.83 7.70 11.30
C ILE A 34 2.36 9.06 10.82
N PRO A 35 3.23 9.16 9.79
CA PRO A 35 3.73 10.44 9.31
C PRO A 35 2.62 11.31 8.71
N GLY A 36 1.63 10.70 8.06
CA GLY A 36 0.47 11.42 7.52
C GLY A 36 -0.30 12.17 8.60
N LEU A 37 -0.63 11.50 9.71
CA LEU A 37 -1.30 12.12 10.84
C LEU A 37 -0.43 13.17 11.54
N LEU A 38 0.87 12.89 11.69
CA LEU A 38 1.79 13.79 12.36
C LEU A 38 1.98 15.12 11.61
N ILE A 39 1.86 15.10 10.27
CA ILE A 39 1.93 16.30 9.42
C ILE A 39 0.56 16.95 9.25
N GLY A 40 -0.48 16.15 9.00
CA GLY A 40 -1.82 16.64 8.67
C GLY A 40 -2.57 17.26 9.84
N LEU A 41 -2.40 16.69 11.04
CA LEU A 41 -3.08 17.17 12.25
C LEU A 41 -2.66 18.61 12.64
N PRO A 42 -1.36 18.96 12.77
CA PRO A 42 -0.97 20.33 13.03
C PRO A 42 -1.37 21.25 11.87
N TYR A 43 -1.23 20.81 10.61
CA TYR A 43 -1.63 21.62 9.46
C TYR A 43 -3.13 21.99 9.46
N ALA A 44 -4.00 21.06 9.87
CA ALA A 44 -5.43 21.32 10.04
C ALA A 44 -5.72 22.30 11.18
N LEU A 45 -4.96 22.23 12.28
CA LEU A 45 -5.09 23.12 13.43
C LEU A 45 -4.62 24.56 13.14
N LEU A 46 -3.68 24.76 12.22
CA LEU A 46 -3.19 26.09 11.83
C LEU A 46 -4.17 26.88 10.93
N GLY A 47 -5.33 26.32 10.56
CA GLY A 47 -6.34 27.01 9.76
C GLY A 47 -5.90 27.17 8.31
N SER A 48 -6.11 26.12 7.51
CA SER A 48 -5.77 26.14 6.08
C SER A 48 -6.88 26.79 5.24
N ALA A 49 -6.49 27.61 4.26
CA ALA A 49 -7.39 28.16 3.25
C ALA A 49 -7.96 27.03 2.36
N ALA A 50 -9.25 27.13 2.03
CA ALA A 50 -9.91 26.16 1.17
C ALA A 50 -9.22 26.08 -0.20
N TRP A 51 -8.97 24.86 -0.65
CA TRP A 51 -8.38 24.60 -1.96
C TRP A 51 -9.44 24.77 -3.04
N SER A 52 -9.03 25.33 -4.18
CA SER A 52 -9.94 25.42 -5.33
C SER A 52 -10.23 24.03 -5.90
N GLY A 53 -11.39 23.87 -6.55
CA GLY A 53 -11.79 22.60 -7.16
C GLY A 53 -10.75 22.06 -8.16
N GLY A 54 -10.06 22.95 -8.88
CA GLY A 54 -8.97 22.57 -9.79
C GLY A 54 -7.80 21.89 -9.06
N VAL A 55 -7.40 22.41 -7.90
CA VAL A 55 -6.34 21.81 -7.08
C VAL A 55 -6.75 20.42 -6.58
N LEU A 56 -8.00 20.25 -6.15
CA LEU A 56 -8.54 18.96 -5.73
C LEU A 56 -8.53 17.94 -6.87
N THR A 57 -8.94 18.33 -8.08
CA THR A 57 -8.90 17.44 -9.24
C THR A 57 -7.47 17.04 -9.60
N ALA A 58 -6.53 18.00 -9.59
CA ALA A 58 -5.12 17.72 -9.88
C ALA A 58 -4.51 16.76 -8.84
N LEU A 59 -4.82 16.95 -7.56
CA LEU A 59 -4.38 16.05 -6.49
C LEU A 59 -4.97 14.65 -6.65
N GLY A 60 -6.27 14.54 -6.91
CA GLY A 60 -6.93 13.25 -7.13
C GLY A 60 -6.33 12.48 -8.31
N VAL A 61 -6.10 13.14 -9.44
CA VAL A 61 -5.46 12.54 -10.61
C VAL A 61 -4.02 12.13 -10.29
N THR A 62 -3.25 12.97 -9.61
CA THR A 62 -1.87 12.67 -9.22
C THR A 62 -1.81 11.47 -8.30
N ALA A 63 -2.69 11.42 -7.28
CA ALA A 63 -2.79 10.30 -6.36
C ALA A 63 -3.13 8.99 -7.09
N LEU A 64 -4.08 9.04 -8.03
CA LEU A 64 -4.47 7.90 -8.85
C LEU A 64 -3.31 7.40 -9.72
N LEU A 65 -2.56 8.31 -10.37
CA LEU A 65 -1.40 7.95 -11.19
C LEU A 65 -0.30 7.32 -10.33
N CYS A 66 0.05 7.91 -9.19
CA CYS A 66 1.05 7.35 -8.28
C CYS A 66 0.63 5.98 -7.74
N ALA A 67 -0.64 5.82 -7.34
CA ALA A 67 -1.19 4.55 -6.89
C ALA A 67 -1.14 3.48 -7.99
N GLY A 68 -1.54 3.85 -9.22
CA GLY A 68 -1.48 2.98 -10.39
C GLY A 68 -0.05 2.56 -10.74
N LEU A 69 0.91 3.48 -10.66
CA LEU A 69 2.33 3.18 -10.86
C LEU A 69 2.85 2.24 -9.79
N ALA A 70 2.53 2.46 -8.51
CA ALA A 70 2.95 1.58 -7.42
C ALA A 70 2.39 0.16 -7.56
N LEU A 71 1.09 0.02 -7.90
CA LEU A 71 0.49 -1.29 -8.21
C LEU A 71 1.10 -1.91 -9.48
N GLY A 72 1.38 -1.10 -10.50
CA GLY A 72 2.04 -1.53 -11.74
C GLY A 72 3.44 -2.10 -11.48
N LEU A 73 4.21 -1.45 -10.60
CA LEU A 73 5.52 -1.93 -10.17
C LEU A 73 5.39 -3.22 -9.35
N ALA A 74 4.49 -3.24 -8.36
CA ALA A 74 4.25 -4.42 -7.52
C ALA A 74 3.85 -5.65 -8.36
N THR A 75 2.95 -5.46 -9.33
CA THR A 75 2.53 -6.54 -10.23
C THR A 75 3.64 -6.99 -11.17
N ARG A 76 4.51 -6.09 -11.65
CA ARG A 76 5.71 -6.45 -12.43
C ARG A 76 6.69 -7.27 -11.58
N THR A 77 6.98 -6.84 -10.35
CA THR A 77 7.83 -7.58 -9.42
C THR A 77 7.25 -8.96 -9.11
N ALA A 78 5.93 -9.05 -8.89
CA ALA A 78 5.25 -10.32 -8.65
C ALA A 78 5.25 -11.27 -9.86
N ARG A 79 5.43 -10.77 -11.09
CA ARG A 79 5.57 -11.60 -12.31
C ARG A 79 6.97 -12.20 -12.45
N GLN A 80 7.97 -11.64 -11.79
CA GLN A 80 9.35 -12.13 -11.80
C GLN A 80 9.60 -13.20 -10.72
N VAL A 81 8.57 -13.58 -9.97
CA VAL A 81 8.65 -14.60 -8.91
C VAL A 81 8.92 -15.96 -9.54
N THR A 82 10.09 -16.52 -9.25
CA THR A 82 10.42 -17.92 -9.56
C THR A 82 9.79 -18.83 -8.50
N PRO A 83 8.93 -19.79 -8.88
CA PRO A 83 8.29 -20.70 -7.94
C PRO A 83 9.32 -21.53 -7.16
N GLY A 84 9.06 -21.79 -5.87
CA GLY A 84 9.80 -22.73 -5.04
C GLY A 84 11.17 -22.26 -4.56
N THR A 85 11.64 -21.09 -5.00
CA THR A 85 12.97 -20.58 -4.65
C THR A 85 12.93 -19.57 -3.49
N PRO A 86 14.01 -19.46 -2.70
CA PRO A 86 14.15 -18.37 -1.71
C PRO A 86 14.08 -16.98 -2.36
N GLU A 87 14.59 -16.81 -3.57
CA GLU A 87 14.55 -15.54 -4.32
C GLU A 87 13.12 -15.16 -4.71
N GLY A 88 12.33 -16.10 -5.22
CA GLY A 88 10.92 -15.86 -5.55
C GLY A 88 10.08 -15.47 -4.32
N ARG A 89 10.37 -16.06 -3.17
CA ARG A 89 9.76 -15.65 -1.88
C ARG A 89 10.12 -14.22 -1.50
N ALA A 90 11.39 -13.83 -1.61
CA ALA A 90 11.82 -12.46 -1.32
C ALA A 90 11.15 -11.44 -2.26
N LEU A 91 11.05 -11.76 -3.55
CA LEU A 91 10.35 -10.92 -4.54
C LEU A 91 8.85 -10.79 -4.24
N SER A 92 8.20 -11.85 -3.76
CA SER A 92 6.79 -11.79 -3.38
C SER A 92 6.54 -10.85 -2.19
N ILE A 93 7.45 -10.83 -1.22
CA ILE A 93 7.41 -9.91 -0.07
C ILE A 93 7.66 -8.49 -0.55
N GLN A 94 8.65 -8.28 -1.42
CA GLN A 94 8.93 -6.97 -1.99
C GLN A 94 7.74 -6.42 -2.79
N ALA A 95 7.07 -7.27 -3.58
CA ALA A 95 5.85 -6.91 -4.28
C ALA A 95 4.72 -6.51 -3.32
N ALA A 96 4.56 -7.20 -2.19
CA ALA A 96 3.58 -6.81 -1.17
C ALA A 96 3.90 -5.47 -0.49
N ILE A 97 5.20 -5.18 -0.23
CA ILE A 97 5.62 -3.87 0.29
C ILE A 97 5.31 -2.76 -0.72
N GLN A 98 5.62 -2.98 -1.99
CA GLN A 98 5.32 -2.02 -3.06
C GLN A 98 3.81 -1.86 -3.29
N ALA A 99 3.03 -2.92 -3.12
CA ALA A 99 1.57 -2.81 -3.20
C ALA A 99 1.00 -1.99 -2.03
N ALA A 100 1.61 -2.07 -0.85
CA ALA A 100 1.20 -1.30 0.32
C ALA A 100 1.49 0.21 0.18
N SER A 101 2.44 0.62 -0.67
CA SER A 101 2.70 2.04 -0.93
C SER A 101 1.68 2.69 -1.86
N ALA A 102 0.95 1.90 -2.66
CA ALA A 102 -0.07 2.39 -3.56
C ALA A 102 -1.22 3.17 -2.87
N PRO A 103 -1.86 2.67 -1.80
CA PRO A 103 -2.82 3.45 -1.00
C PRO A 103 -2.13 4.54 -0.15
N GLY A 104 -0.81 4.49 0.00
CA GLY A 104 -0.02 5.42 0.78
C GLY A 104 -0.14 6.87 0.35
N VAL A 105 -0.01 7.12 -0.95
CA VAL A 105 -0.10 8.48 -1.52
C VAL A 105 -1.47 9.11 -1.27
N PRO A 106 -2.60 8.49 -1.62
CA PRO A 106 -3.91 9.07 -1.32
C PRO A 106 -4.17 9.17 0.19
N LEU A 107 -3.65 8.26 1.03
CA LEU A 107 -3.76 8.39 2.50
C LEU A 107 -3.02 9.62 3.03
N LEU A 108 -1.79 9.86 2.57
CA LEU A 108 -1.01 11.03 2.98
C LEU A 108 -1.69 12.33 2.53
N MET A 109 -2.23 12.35 1.30
CA MET A 109 -3.02 13.49 0.82
C MET A 109 -4.35 13.65 1.57
N ALA A 110 -5.00 12.56 1.99
CA ALA A 110 -6.22 12.62 2.79
C ALA A 110 -5.95 13.33 4.14
N CYS A 111 -4.77 13.09 4.73
CA CYS A 111 -4.35 13.73 5.97
C CYS A 111 -4.14 15.25 5.84
N THR A 112 -3.80 15.76 4.65
CA THR A 112 -3.68 17.21 4.43
C THR A 112 -5.01 17.88 4.09
N ALA A 113 -6.03 17.09 3.72
CA ALA A 113 -7.37 17.55 3.38
C ALA A 113 -8.39 17.45 4.53
N LEU A 114 -7.94 17.34 5.79
CA LEU A 114 -8.81 17.15 6.97
C LEU A 114 -9.87 18.25 7.15
N THR A 115 -9.60 19.47 6.68
CA THR A 115 -10.54 20.60 6.75
C THR A 115 -11.58 20.60 5.62
N GLN A 116 -11.47 19.68 4.64
CA GLN A 116 -12.35 19.59 3.47
C GLN A 116 -12.96 18.19 3.37
N PRO A 117 -14.18 17.96 3.91
CA PRO A 117 -14.73 16.62 4.07
C PRO A 117 -14.94 15.89 2.74
N LEU A 118 -15.29 16.61 1.67
CA LEU A 118 -15.45 16.02 0.34
C LEU A 118 -14.12 15.50 -0.22
N ALA A 119 -13.06 16.29 -0.09
CA ALA A 119 -11.71 15.92 -0.52
C ALA A 119 -11.18 14.73 0.30
N LEU A 120 -11.35 14.79 1.61
CA LEU A 120 -11.02 13.71 2.54
C LEU A 120 -11.72 12.40 2.15
N LEU A 121 -13.04 12.42 1.97
CA LEU A 121 -13.82 11.23 1.60
C LEU A 121 -13.37 10.67 0.25
N THR A 122 -13.13 11.53 -0.74
CA THR A 122 -12.70 11.10 -2.07
C THR A 122 -11.33 10.42 -2.02
N LEU A 123 -10.38 11.00 -1.29
CA LEU A 123 -9.03 10.44 -1.14
C LEU A 123 -9.02 9.16 -0.29
N LEU A 124 -9.84 9.09 0.76
CA LEU A 124 -10.02 7.87 1.54
C LEU A 124 -10.66 6.75 0.72
N LEU A 125 -11.68 7.06 -0.09
CA LEU A 125 -12.31 6.09 -0.98
C LEU A 125 -11.29 5.58 -2.01
N LEU A 126 -10.50 6.47 -2.61
CA LEU A 126 -9.44 6.10 -3.54
C LEU A 126 -8.39 5.20 -2.86
N ALA A 127 -7.93 5.57 -1.67
CA ALA A 127 -7.01 4.74 -0.88
C ALA A 127 -7.61 3.36 -0.56
N ALA A 128 -8.89 3.30 -0.19
CA ALA A 128 -9.58 2.06 0.10
C ALA A 128 -9.68 1.16 -1.15
N VAL A 129 -10.07 1.72 -2.30
CA VAL A 129 -10.17 0.98 -3.57
C VAL A 129 -8.83 0.39 -3.97
N VAL A 130 -7.77 1.21 -3.97
CA VAL A 130 -6.41 0.77 -4.30
C VAL A 130 -5.90 -0.24 -3.27
N GLY A 131 -6.22 -0.03 -1.99
CA GLY A 131 -5.87 -0.91 -0.90
C GLY A 131 -6.49 -2.29 -1.04
N VAL A 132 -7.80 -2.34 -1.31
CA VAL A 132 -8.54 -3.57 -1.59
C VAL A 132 -8.01 -4.27 -2.84
N ALA A 133 -7.73 -3.53 -3.92
CA ALA A 133 -7.14 -4.09 -5.13
C ALA A 133 -5.80 -4.79 -4.85
N GLY A 134 -4.90 -4.15 -4.10
CA GLY A 134 -3.65 -4.77 -3.66
C GLY A 134 -3.88 -5.99 -2.77
N TRP A 135 -4.80 -5.91 -1.81
CA TRP A 135 -5.14 -7.01 -0.91
C TRP A 135 -5.64 -8.26 -1.64
N LEU A 136 -6.49 -8.09 -2.65
CA LEU A 136 -7.04 -9.16 -3.47
C LEU A 136 -5.97 -9.87 -4.33
N THR A 137 -4.85 -9.21 -4.62
CA THR A 137 -3.74 -9.81 -5.37
C THR A 137 -2.79 -10.67 -4.52
N LEU A 138 -2.78 -10.50 -3.18
CA LEU A 138 -1.87 -11.23 -2.29
C LEU A 138 -2.01 -12.76 -2.34
N PRO A 139 -3.23 -13.35 -2.38
CA PRO A 139 -3.39 -14.80 -2.50
C PRO A 139 -2.74 -15.37 -3.76
N GLN A 140 -2.91 -14.69 -4.90
CA GLN A 140 -2.33 -15.12 -6.17
C GLN A 140 -0.80 -15.12 -6.12
N TRP A 141 -0.20 -14.12 -5.47
CA TRP A 141 1.26 -14.04 -5.32
C TRP A 141 1.80 -15.10 -4.36
N SER A 142 1.07 -15.40 -3.29
CA SER A 142 1.44 -16.49 -2.37
C SER A 142 1.47 -17.85 -3.05
N GLN A 143 0.49 -18.12 -3.93
CA GLN A 143 0.43 -19.37 -4.69
C GLN A 143 1.61 -19.50 -5.67
N ARG A 144 1.95 -18.44 -6.40
CA ARG A 144 3.10 -18.43 -7.33
C ARG A 144 4.44 -18.65 -6.62
N ALA A 145 4.60 -18.11 -5.43
CA ALA A 145 5.83 -18.24 -4.66
C ALA A 145 5.95 -19.58 -3.89
N SER A 146 4.85 -20.34 -3.78
CA SER A 146 4.82 -21.64 -3.10
C SER A 146 4.86 -22.87 -4.02
N GLY A 147 4.44 -22.71 -5.28
CA GLY A 147 4.57 -23.75 -6.31
C GLY A 147 6.03 -23.98 -6.66
#